data_AF-A0A527ZFS6-F1
#
_entry.id   AF-A0A527ZFS6-F1
#
_cell.length_a   1.000
_cell.length_b   1.000
_cell.length_c   1.000
_cell.angle_alpha   90.00
_cell.angle_beta   90.00
_cell.angle_gamma   90.00
#
_symmetry.space_group_name_H-M   'P 1'
#
loop_
_entity.id
_entity.type
_entity.pdbx_description
1 polymer ?
#
loop_
_entity_poly.entity_id
_entity_poly.type
_entity_poly.pdbx_seq_one_letter_code
_entity_poly.pdbx_strand_id
1 'polypeptide(L)'
;GLAFKPNTDDMREAPARVLMEALWKAGAKVQAYDPEAMQECQAIYGLREDLLLCGTKEAALRGADALMIATDWKTFQAPSFDAIKDALSTPIIFDGRNLYDPKIITRYGIEYHSIGRMAA
;
A
#
# COMPACT_ATOMS: atom_id res chain seq x y z
N GLY A 1 -4.40 0.28 0.63
CA GLY A 1 -5.56 -0.61 0.66
C GLY A 1 -5.57 -1.34 1.97
N LEU A 2 -6.68 -1.30 2.69
CA LEU A 2 -6.89 -1.83 4.02
C LEU A 2 -8.01 -2.89 4.04
N ALA A 3 -9.08 -2.69 3.26
CA ALA A 3 -10.17 -3.65 3.16
C ALA A 3 -9.72 -5.00 2.56
N PHE A 4 -10.42 -6.08 2.89
CA PHE A 4 -10.05 -7.42 2.38
C PHE A 4 -10.21 -7.55 0.85
N LYS A 5 -11.12 -6.77 0.26
CA LYS A 5 -11.39 -6.64 -1.17
C LYS A 5 -11.93 -5.23 -1.49
N PRO A 6 -12.05 -4.83 -2.77
CA PRO A 6 -12.65 -3.55 -3.15
C PRO A 6 -14.15 -3.47 -2.86
N ASN A 7 -14.64 -2.24 -2.75
CA ASN A 7 -16.04 -1.83 -2.53
C ASN A 7 -16.63 -2.32 -1.19
N THR A 8 -15.80 -2.37 -0.15
CA THR A 8 -16.21 -2.63 1.23
C THR A 8 -15.20 -2.00 2.18
N ASP A 9 -15.64 -1.70 3.39
CA ASP A 9 -14.84 -1.29 4.54
C ASP A 9 -14.37 -2.48 5.39
N ASP A 10 -14.84 -3.70 5.13
CA ASP A 10 -14.60 -4.87 5.97
C ASP A 10 -13.11 -5.24 6.04
N MET A 11 -12.59 -5.24 7.26
CA MET A 11 -11.21 -5.56 7.57
C MET A 11 -11.03 -6.86 8.36
N ARG A 12 -12.09 -7.60 8.72
CA ARG A 12 -12.01 -8.70 9.69
C ARG A 12 -10.89 -9.70 9.40
N GLU A 13 -10.81 -10.17 8.16
CA GLU A 13 -9.78 -11.09 7.66
C GLU A 13 -8.92 -10.45 6.55
N ALA A 14 -8.73 -9.13 6.59
CA ALA A 14 -8.00 -8.44 5.55
C ALA A 14 -6.49 -8.77 5.61
N PRO A 15 -5.86 -9.15 4.48
CA PRO A 15 -4.41 -9.38 4.42
C PRO A 15 -3.57 -8.16 4.85
N ALA A 16 -4.13 -6.95 4.69
CA ALA A 16 -3.50 -5.72 5.16
C ALA A 16 -3.25 -5.72 6.68
N ARG A 17 -4.11 -6.36 7.47
CA ARG A 17 -3.91 -6.48 8.93
C ARG A 17 -2.68 -7.28 9.26
N VAL A 18 -2.58 -8.48 8.69
CA VAL A 18 -1.43 -9.37 8.88
C VAL A 18 -0.13 -8.68 8.46
N LEU A 19 -0.15 -7.96 7.33
CA LEU A 19 0.99 -7.21 6.84
C LEU A 19 1.40 -6.08 7.81
N MET A 20 0.47 -5.21 8.19
CA MET A 20 0.76 -4.09 9.10
C MET A 20 1.27 -4.60 10.45
N GLU A 21 0.65 -5.63 11.00
CA GLU A 21 1.08 -6.23 12.27
C GLU A 21 2.47 -6.84 12.21
N ALA A 22 2.84 -7.49 11.10
CA ALA A 22 4.20 -7.99 10.89
C ALA A 22 5.22 -6.85 10.76
N LEU A 23 4.87 -5.77 10.05
CA LEU A 23 5.72 -4.59 9.89
C LEU A 23 5.97 -3.88 11.23
N TRP A 24 4.92 -3.68 12.03
CA TRP A 24 5.07 -3.09 13.37
C TRP A 24 5.91 -3.96 14.30
N LYS A 25 5.75 -5.29 14.26
CA LYS A 25 6.62 -6.23 15.01
C LYS A 25 8.09 -6.13 14.62
N ALA A 26 8.37 -5.75 13.37
CA ALA A 26 9.73 -5.51 12.88
C ALA A 26 10.24 -4.07 13.16
N GLY A 27 9.45 -3.22 13.82
CA GLY A 27 9.80 -1.84 14.16
C GLY A 27 9.55 -0.82 13.05
N ALA A 28 8.85 -1.19 11.98
CA ALA A 28 8.50 -0.27 10.91
C ALA A 28 7.30 0.60 11.30
N LYS A 29 7.16 1.75 10.62
CA LYS A 29 5.97 2.60 10.68
C LYS A 29 5.14 2.40 9.42
N VAL A 30 3.82 2.48 9.54
CA VAL A 30 2.89 2.32 8.43
C VAL A 30 2.16 3.63 8.20
N GLN A 31 2.20 4.12 6.96
CA GLN A 31 1.28 5.13 6.46
C GLN A 31 0.32 4.48 5.48
N ALA A 32 -0.98 4.61 5.74
CA ALA A 32 -2.00 3.84 5.04
C ALA A 32 -3.12 4.73 4.49
N TYR A 33 -3.64 4.30 3.34
CA TYR A 33 -4.83 4.85 2.71
C TYR A 33 -5.70 3.72 2.16
N ASP A 34 -6.99 3.86 2.35
CA ASP A 34 -8.05 3.06 1.74
C ASP A 34 -9.25 3.98 1.44
N PRO A 35 -9.96 3.81 0.32
CA PRO A 35 -11.13 4.64 0.03
C PRO A 35 -12.30 4.48 1.01
N GLU A 36 -12.47 3.31 1.62
CA GLU A 36 -13.66 2.99 2.44
C GLU A 36 -13.30 2.56 3.88
N ALA A 37 -12.17 1.86 4.08
CA ALA A 37 -11.85 1.19 5.35
C ALA A 37 -11.05 2.05 6.36
N MET A 38 -10.97 3.36 6.18
CA MET A 38 -10.17 4.22 7.09
C MET A 38 -10.74 4.27 8.50
N GLN A 39 -12.07 4.38 8.62
CA GLN A 39 -12.75 4.43 9.91
C GLN A 39 -12.69 3.08 10.62
N GLU A 40 -12.87 1.98 9.89
CA GLU A 40 -12.75 0.62 10.42
C GLU A 40 -11.34 0.35 10.93
N CYS A 41 -10.31 0.74 10.17
CA CYS A 41 -8.91 0.62 10.59
C CYS A 41 -8.64 1.41 11.88
N GLN A 42 -9.17 2.64 11.97
CA GLN A 42 -9.05 3.48 13.15
C GLN A 42 -9.76 2.87 14.37
N ALA A 43 -10.90 2.21 14.18
CA ALA A 43 -11.64 1.52 15.23
C ALA A 43 -10.91 0.27 15.74
N ILE A 44 -10.29 -0.50 14.83
CA ILE A 44 -9.54 -1.72 15.17
C ILE A 44 -8.23 -1.39 15.92
N TYR A 45 -7.47 -0.41 15.44
CA TYR A 45 -6.10 -0.17 15.94
C TYR A 45 -5.96 1.05 16.86
N GLY A 46 -6.97 1.91 16.94
CA GLY A 46 -6.89 3.13 17.74
C GLY A 46 -5.79 4.09 17.26
N LEU A 47 -5.50 5.08 18.10
CA LEU A 47 -4.39 6.01 17.85
C LEU A 47 -3.08 5.36 18.32
N ARG A 48 -2.05 5.46 17.48
CA ARG A 48 -0.74 4.87 17.73
C ARG A 48 0.34 5.61 16.93
N GLU A 49 1.57 5.62 17.45
CA GLU A 49 2.68 6.42 16.90
C GLU A 49 3.30 5.87 15.61
N ASP A 50 3.06 4.59 15.33
CA ASP A 50 3.58 3.82 14.20
C ASP A 50 2.52 3.54 13.13
N LEU A 51 1.33 4.16 13.22
CA LEU A 51 0.31 4.16 12.16
C LEU A 51 -0.14 5.60 11.86
N LEU A 52 0.01 6.00 10.60
CA LEU A 52 -0.58 7.22 10.05
C LEU A 52 -1.67 6.87 9.05
N LEU A 53 -2.91 7.26 9.34
CA LEU A 53 -4.04 7.15 8.44
C LEU A 53 -4.13 8.42 7.58
N CYS A 54 -3.81 8.28 6.29
CA CYS A 54 -3.70 9.41 5.36
C CYS A 54 -5.05 9.70 4.70
N GLY A 55 -5.33 10.98 4.41
CA GLY A 55 -6.56 11.40 3.72
C GLY A 55 -6.57 11.14 2.20
N THR A 56 -5.40 10.91 1.59
CA THR A 56 -5.28 10.58 0.16
C THR A 56 -4.22 9.51 -0.07
N LYS A 57 -4.29 8.84 -1.23
CA LYS A 57 -3.29 7.84 -1.64
C LYS A 57 -1.90 8.47 -1.84
N GLU A 58 -1.83 9.70 -2.33
CA GLU A 58 -0.57 10.44 -2.51
C GLU A 58 0.07 10.80 -1.16
N ALA A 59 -0.76 11.15 -0.17
CA ALA A 59 -0.28 11.42 1.17
C ALA A 59 0.37 10.20 1.83
N ALA A 60 -0.14 9.00 1.53
CA ALA A 60 0.43 7.74 2.00
C ALA A 60 1.74 7.33 1.30
N LEU A 61 2.23 8.10 0.32
CA LEU A 61 3.52 7.83 -0.34
C LEU A 61 4.64 8.72 0.19
N ARG A 62 4.32 9.95 0.62
CA ARG A 62 5.33 10.96 0.93
C ARG A 62 6.29 10.49 2.02
N GLY A 63 7.57 10.37 1.66
CA GLY A 63 8.65 9.99 2.58
C GLY A 63 8.63 8.53 3.03
N ALA A 64 7.79 7.66 2.45
CA ALA A 64 7.84 6.23 2.73
C ALA A 64 9.01 5.56 2.00
N ASP A 65 9.54 4.48 2.57
CA ASP A 65 10.61 3.70 1.97
C ASP A 65 10.13 2.72 0.88
N ALA A 66 8.87 2.30 0.94
CA ALA A 66 8.27 1.41 -0.05
C ALA A 66 6.75 1.56 -0.08
N LEU A 67 6.14 1.21 -1.22
CA LEU A 67 4.69 1.09 -1.37
C LEU A 67 4.26 -0.37 -1.32
N MET A 68 3.25 -0.67 -0.50
CA MET A 68 2.59 -1.99 -0.42
C MET A 68 1.16 -1.91 -0.95
N ILE A 69 0.80 -2.82 -1.87
CA ILE A 69 -0.57 -2.91 -2.40
C ILE A 69 -1.23 -4.18 -1.87
N ALA A 70 -2.14 -3.99 -0.91
CA ALA A 70 -2.87 -5.09 -0.27
C ALA A 70 -4.33 -5.24 -0.77
N THR A 71 -4.85 -4.30 -1.55
CA THR A 71 -6.24 -4.31 -2.06
C THR A 71 -6.30 -3.63 -3.43
N ASP A 72 -6.96 -4.26 -4.40
CA ASP A 72 -7.00 -3.89 -5.82
C ASP A 72 -8.09 -2.85 -6.16
N TRP A 73 -8.13 -1.75 -5.41
CA TRP A 73 -9.08 -0.67 -5.68
C TRP A 73 -8.89 -0.03 -7.07
N LYS A 74 -10.00 0.29 -7.76
CA LYS A 74 -9.96 0.94 -9.09
C LYS A 74 -9.14 2.23 -9.10
N THR A 75 -9.20 3.03 -8.03
CA THR A 75 -8.43 4.29 -7.92
C THR A 75 -6.91 4.07 -7.92
N PHE A 76 -6.43 2.85 -7.67
CA PHE A 76 -5.01 2.51 -7.70
C PHE A 76 -4.53 2.02 -9.07
N GLN A 77 -5.42 1.72 -10.02
CA GLN A 77 -5.04 1.07 -11.29
C GLN A 77 -4.28 1.98 -12.27
N ALA A 78 -4.49 3.30 -12.22
CA ALA A 78 -3.85 4.26 -13.10
C ALA A 78 -3.12 5.36 -12.31
N PRO A 79 -2.01 5.02 -11.62
CA PRO A 79 -1.22 6.02 -10.90
C PRO A 79 -0.31 6.80 -11.87
N SER A 80 0.20 7.94 -11.40
CA SER A 80 1.42 8.52 -11.98
C SER A 80 2.62 7.82 -11.35
N PHE A 81 3.35 7.01 -12.13
CA PHE A 81 4.53 6.31 -11.65
C PHE A 81 5.69 7.27 -11.34
N ASP A 82 5.83 8.36 -12.10
CA ASP A 82 6.79 9.42 -11.78
C ASP A 82 6.51 10.02 -10.40
N ALA A 83 5.23 10.31 -10.10
CA ALA A 83 4.85 10.83 -8.78
C ALA A 83 5.08 9.81 -7.64
N ILE A 84 4.89 8.52 -7.88
CA ILE A 84 5.22 7.47 -6.90
C ILE A 84 6.72 7.46 -6.65
N LYS A 85 7.53 7.44 -7.72
CA LYS A 85 8.98 7.41 -7.63
C LYS A 85 9.52 8.60 -6.85
N ASP A 86 9.04 9.80 -7.15
CA ASP A 86 9.50 11.04 -6.51
C ASP A 86 9.06 11.16 -5.04
N ALA A 87 7.96 10.49 -4.65
CA ALA A 87 7.43 10.55 -3.30
C ALA A 87 8.13 9.58 -2.33
N LEU A 88 8.63 8.44 -2.82
CA LEU A 88 9.28 7.42 -2.03
C LEU A 88 10.77 7.72 -1.81
N SER A 89 11.31 7.42 -0.62
CA SER A 89 12.75 7.55 -0.34
C SER A 89 13.56 6.54 -1.15
N THR A 90 12.99 5.35 -1.34
CA THR A 90 13.50 4.28 -2.18
C THR A 90 12.36 3.83 -3.10
N PRO A 91 12.51 3.86 -4.43
CA PRO A 91 11.39 3.58 -5.33
C PRO A 91 11.13 2.07 -5.44
N ILE A 92 10.56 1.47 -4.38
CA ILE A 92 10.23 0.05 -4.30
C ILE A 92 8.71 -0.12 -4.14
N ILE A 93 8.12 -1.01 -4.93
CA ILE A 93 6.71 -1.39 -4.84
C ILE A 93 6.62 -2.91 -4.63
N PHE A 94 5.84 -3.32 -3.64
CA PHE A 94 5.40 -4.69 -3.44
C PHE A 94 3.89 -4.78 -3.73
N ASP A 95 3.55 -5.50 -4.77
CA ASP A 95 2.18 -5.64 -5.25
C ASP A 95 1.63 -7.03 -4.98
N GLY A 96 0.89 -7.14 -3.87
CA GLY A 96 0.18 -8.37 -3.48
C GLY A 96 -1.02 -8.68 -4.37
N ARG A 97 -1.39 -7.78 -5.29
CA ARG A 97 -2.59 -7.86 -6.13
C ARG A 97 -2.29 -7.87 -7.62
N ASN A 98 -1.03 -7.75 -8.01
CA ASN A 98 -0.59 -7.78 -9.39
C ASN A 98 -1.28 -6.72 -10.28
N LEU A 99 -1.59 -5.55 -9.71
CA LEU A 99 -2.23 -4.41 -10.38
C LEU A 99 -1.45 -3.92 -11.59
N TYR A 100 -0.12 -3.96 -11.51
CA TYR A 100 0.73 -3.34 -12.52
C TYR A 100 1.51 -4.37 -13.34
N ASP A 101 1.87 -3.98 -14.58
CA ASP A 101 2.75 -4.75 -15.45
C ASP A 101 4.21 -4.51 -15.05
N PRO A 102 4.97 -5.56 -14.65
CA PRO A 102 6.39 -5.44 -14.33
C PRO A 102 7.21 -4.72 -15.42
N LYS A 103 6.91 -4.96 -16.70
CA LYS A 103 7.65 -4.37 -17.83
C LYS A 103 7.43 -2.86 -17.95
N ILE A 104 6.31 -2.36 -17.45
CA ILE A 104 6.00 -0.93 -17.45
C ILE A 104 6.71 -0.27 -16.28
N ILE A 105 6.58 -0.82 -15.08
CA ILE A 105 7.10 -0.20 -13.86
C ILE A 105 8.63 -0.09 -13.86
N THR A 106 9.33 -1.13 -14.32
CA THR A 106 10.81 -1.11 -14.34
C THR A 106 11.36 0.01 -15.24
N ARG A 107 10.61 0.44 -16.27
CA ARG A 107 11.00 1.57 -17.13
C ARG A 107 10.97 2.92 -16.42
N TYR A 108 10.23 3.03 -15.33
CA TYR A 108 10.22 4.22 -14.47
C TYR A 108 11.39 4.21 -13.47
N GLY A 109 12.18 3.13 -13.41
CA GLY A 109 13.25 2.97 -12.43
C GLY A 109 12.73 2.68 -11.03
N ILE A 110 11.58 1.99 -10.95
CA ILE A 110 10.98 1.50 -9.72
C ILE A 110 11.25 0.00 -9.62
N GLU A 111 11.80 -0.44 -8.50
CA GLU A 111 11.94 -1.85 -8.16
C GLU A 111 10.55 -2.43 -7.85
N TYR A 112 10.19 -3.52 -8.52
CA TYR A 112 8.82 -4.05 -8.49
C TYR A 112 8.78 -5.54 -8.14
N HIS A 113 8.15 -5.83 -7.02
CA HIS A 113 7.91 -7.19 -6.53
C HIS A 113 6.44 -7.53 -6.68
N SER A 114 6.14 -8.62 -7.37
CA SER A 114 4.76 -9.06 -7.62
C SER A 114 4.60 -10.56 -7.34
N ILE A 115 3.38 -11.00 -7.05
CA ILE A 115 3.12 -12.38 -6.62
C ILE A 115 3.06 -13.31 -7.82
N GLY A 116 3.92 -14.34 -7.82
CA GLY A 116 3.89 -15.41 -8.82
C GLY A 116 4.31 -14.99 -10.23
N ARG A 117 4.92 -13.81 -10.37
CA ARG A 117 5.50 -13.33 -11.63
C ARG A 117 7.01 -13.22 -11.47
N MET A 118 7.77 -13.55 -12.52
CA MET A 118 9.22 -13.37 -12.47
C MET A 118 9.54 -11.87 -12.36
N ALA A 119 10.55 -11.54 -11.56
CA ALA A 119 11.13 -10.21 -11.54
C ALA A 119 11.56 -9.84 -12.97
N ALA A 120 11.15 -8.65 -13.42
CA ALA A 120 11.49 -8.13 -14.74
C ALA A 120 12.88 -7.48 -14.73
#